data_AF-A0A356U240-F1
#
_entry.id   AF-A0A356U240-F1
#
_cell.length_a   1.000
_cell.length_b   1.000
_cell.length_c   1.000
_cell.angle_alpha   90.00
_cell.angle_beta   90.00
_cell.angle_gamma   90.00
#
_symmetry.space_group_name_H-M   'P 1'
#
loop_
_entity.id
_entity.type
_entity.pdbx_description
1 polymer ?
#
loop_
_entity_poly.entity_id
_entity_poly.type
_entity_poly.pdbx_seq_one_letter_code
_entity_poly.pdbx_strand_id
1 'polypeptide(L)'
;CHFKDDPVMPGCLGLDALWQLVGFWMGWCGHPGLGRALGLGELKMRGMVLPSAKKVTYRIDIFRTITRRLIMATAMGKVLCDGEEIYNARDLRVGLFKQGEAPA
;
A
#
# COMPACT_ATOMS: atom_id res chain seq x y z
N CYS A 1 -6.62 12.88 16.90
CA CYS A 1 -6.81 13.97 15.91
C CYS A 1 -7.76 13.57 14.78
N HIS A 2 -8.05 12.28 14.58
CA HIS A 2 -8.94 11.80 13.53
C HIS A 2 -10.02 10.87 14.12
N PHE A 3 -11.22 11.37 14.37
CA PHE A 3 -11.57 12.79 14.53
C PHE A 3 -11.44 13.19 16.00
N LYS A 4 -11.83 14.43 16.33
CA LYS A 4 -12.05 14.78 17.73
C LYS A 4 -13.35 14.09 18.17
N ASP A 5 -13.31 13.36 19.28
CA ASP A 5 -14.44 12.65 19.89
C ASP A 5 -15.09 11.50 19.07
N ASP A 6 -14.64 11.26 17.84
CA ASP A 6 -15.02 10.12 17.00
C ASP A 6 -13.75 9.42 16.44
N PRO A 7 -13.07 8.60 17.25
CA PRO A 7 -11.74 8.09 16.92
C PRO A 7 -11.81 6.95 15.91
N VAL A 8 -11.11 7.11 14.79
CA VAL A 8 -10.99 6.10 13.74
C VAL A 8 -9.66 6.23 13.03
N MET A 9 -9.00 5.11 12.71
CA MET A 9 -7.78 5.14 11.91
C MET A 9 -8.07 5.78 10.54
N PRO A 10 -7.29 6.79 10.09
CA PRO A 10 -7.42 7.31 8.74
C PRO A 10 -7.21 6.21 7.70
N GLY A 11 -8.18 6.01 6.81
CA GLY A 11 -8.12 5.00 5.75
C GLY A 11 -6.90 5.13 4.84
N CYS A 12 -6.46 6.37 4.59
CA CYS A 12 -5.28 6.67 3.80
C CYS A 12 -3.99 6.05 4.37
N LEU A 13 -3.86 5.93 5.69
CA LEU A 13 -2.68 5.30 6.31
C LEU A 13 -2.69 3.78 6.12
N GLY A 14 -3.87 3.15 6.13
CA GLY A 14 -4.00 1.74 5.80
C GLY A 14 -3.71 1.46 4.33
N LEU A 15 -4.12 2.37 3.44
CA LEU A 15 -3.74 2.32 2.02
C LEU A 15 -2.23 2.52 1.82
N ASP A 16 -1.64 3.50 2.50
CA ASP A 16 -0.21 3.80 2.37
C ASP A 16 0.68 2.63 2.82
N ALA A 17 0.29 1.94 3.90
CA ALA A 17 0.96 0.71 4.33
C ALA A 17 1.02 -0.36 3.22
N LEU A 18 0.00 -0.44 2.34
CA LEU A 18 0.05 -1.35 1.20
C LEU A 18 1.13 -0.94 0.19
N TRP A 19 1.24 0.36 -0.15
CA TRP A 19 2.31 0.85 -1.02
C TRP A 19 3.70 0.68 -0.39
N GLN A 20 3.83 0.95 0.91
CA GLN A 20 5.09 0.74 1.63
C GLN A 20 5.54 -0.72 1.56
N LEU A 21 4.63 -1.68 1.75
CA LEU A 21 4.95 -3.11 1.67
C LEU A 21 5.36 -3.53 0.25
N VAL A 22 4.70 -3.01 -0.80
CA VAL A 22 5.12 -3.26 -2.18
C VAL A 22 6.52 -2.70 -2.44
N GLY A 23 6.79 -1.46 -2.02
CA GLY A 23 8.11 -0.84 -2.17
C GLY A 23 9.20 -1.58 -1.39
N PHE A 24 8.90 -2.01 -0.15
CA PHE A 24 9.78 -2.83 0.67
C PHE A 24 10.09 -4.15 -0.03
N TRP A 25 9.07 -4.84 -0.54
CA TRP A 25 9.25 -6.10 -1.28
C TRP A 25 10.15 -5.92 -2.51
N MET A 26 9.99 -4.82 -3.26
CA MET A 26 10.87 -4.54 -4.40
C MET A 26 12.33 -4.36 -3.99
N GLY A 27 12.58 -3.64 -2.88
CA GLY A 27 13.92 -3.51 -2.30
C GLY A 27 14.46 -4.85 -1.78
N TRP A 28 13.61 -5.66 -1.15
CA TRP A 28 13.95 -7.01 -0.68
C TRP A 28 14.32 -7.96 -1.83
N CYS A 29 13.69 -7.82 -3.00
CA CYS A 29 14.08 -8.52 -4.23
C CYS A 29 15.39 -8.00 -4.86
N GLY A 30 16.05 -7.01 -4.26
CA GLY A 30 17.33 -6.48 -4.72
C GLY A 30 17.23 -5.43 -5.83
N HIS A 31 16.05 -4.87 -6.08
CA HIS A 31 15.91 -3.80 -7.07
C HIS A 31 16.42 -2.46 -6.51
N PRO A 32 17.27 -1.72 -7.26
CA PRO A 32 17.80 -0.44 -6.80
C PRO A 32 16.78 0.70 -6.98
N GLY A 33 16.93 1.75 -6.18
CA GLY A 33 16.21 3.01 -6.31
C GLY A 33 15.34 3.36 -5.11
N LEU A 34 14.78 4.58 -5.13
CA LEU A 34 13.92 5.15 -4.11
C LEU A 34 12.46 4.92 -4.46
N GLY A 35 11.68 4.35 -3.53
CA GLY A 35 10.28 4.02 -3.74
C GLY A 35 9.37 5.25 -3.86
N ARG A 36 8.46 5.23 -4.83
CA ARG A 36 7.35 6.17 -4.99
C ARG A 36 6.07 5.41 -5.31
N ALA A 37 5.00 5.69 -4.57
CA ALA A 37 3.66 5.26 -4.94
C ALA A 37 3.24 5.98 -6.23
N LEU A 38 2.77 5.23 -7.22
CA LEU A 38 2.30 5.73 -8.52
C LEU A 38 0.76 5.63 -8.64
N GLY A 39 0.09 5.47 -7.51
CA GLY A 39 -1.34 5.34 -7.40
C GLY A 39 -1.84 3.90 -7.37
N LEU A 40 -3.14 3.77 -7.64
CA LEU A 40 -3.92 2.55 -7.63
C LEU A 40 -4.98 2.61 -8.72
N GLY A 41 -5.65 1.49 -8.99
CA GLY A 41 -6.82 1.43 -9.87
C GLY A 41 -8.13 1.64 -9.10
N GLU A 42 -8.43 0.74 -8.16
CA GLU A 42 -9.66 0.78 -7.37
C GLU A 42 -9.34 0.63 -5.88
N LEU A 43 -10.05 1.38 -5.05
CA LEU A 43 -10.11 1.16 -3.59
C LEU A 43 -11.57 1.00 -3.17
N LYS A 44 -11.85 -0.09 -2.47
CA LYS A 44 -13.11 -0.30 -1.76
C LYS A 44 -12.83 -0.32 -0.27
N MET A 45 -13.52 0.54 0.47
CA MET A 45 -13.50 0.58 1.92
C MET A 45 -14.89 0.21 2.44
N ARG A 46 -14.96 -0.86 3.25
CA ARG A 46 -16.21 -1.44 3.76
C ARG A 46 -16.27 -1.54 5.28
N GLY A 47 -15.18 -1.19 5.94
CA GLY A 47 -15.09 -1.17 7.40
C GLY A 47 -14.11 -0.11 7.87
N MET A 48 -13.84 -0.13 9.17
CA MET A 48 -13.02 0.87 9.85
C MET A 48 -12.19 0.21 10.95
N VAL A 49 -11.12 0.88 11.37
CA VAL A 49 -10.31 0.44 12.52
C VAL A 49 -10.58 1.39 13.69
N LEU A 50 -11.21 0.86 14.74
CA LEU A 50 -11.53 1.58 15.96
C LEU A 50 -10.44 1.39 17.03
N PRO A 51 -10.36 2.24 18.07
CA PRO A 51 -9.36 2.10 19.14
C PRO A 51 -9.42 0.77 19.91
N SER A 52 -10.56 0.07 19.87
CA SER A 52 -10.74 -1.24 20.50
C SER A 52 -10.08 -2.39 19.72
N ALA A 53 -9.79 -2.18 18.42
CA ALA A 53 -9.21 -3.19 17.55
C ALA A 53 -7.86 -3.68 18.06
N LYS A 54 -7.54 -4.95 17.83
CA LYS A 54 -6.31 -5.56 18.37
C LYS A 54 -5.20 -5.69 17.34
N LYS A 55 -5.56 -6.00 16.09
CA LYS A 55 -4.58 -6.26 15.04
C LYS A 55 -5.11 -5.87 13.66
N VAL A 56 -4.36 -5.03 12.99
CA VAL A 56 -4.51 -4.80 11.55
C VAL A 56 -3.54 -5.72 10.81
N THR A 57 -4.03 -6.46 9.82
CA THR A 57 -3.23 -7.34 8.97
C THR A 57 -3.28 -6.85 7.53
N TYR A 58 -2.12 -6.69 6.92
CA TYR A 58 -1.97 -6.33 5.51
C TYR A 58 -1.61 -7.58 4.72
N ARG A 59 -2.31 -7.82 3.62
CA ARG A 59 -1.98 -8.87 2.64
C ARG A 59 -1.71 -8.23 1.31
N ILE A 60 -0.61 -8.62 0.67
CA ILE A 60 -0.19 -8.11 -0.63
C ILE A 60 0.03 -9.30 -1.56
N ASP A 61 -0.60 -9.24 -2.73
CA ASP A 61 -0.42 -10.18 -3.82
C ASP A 61 0.28 -9.44 -4.97
N ILE A 62 1.53 -9.79 -5.29
CA ILE A 62 2.27 -9.17 -6.39
C ILE A 62 1.80 -9.78 -7.72
N PHE A 63 1.28 -8.95 -8.64
CA PHE A 63 0.75 -9.39 -9.93
C PHE A 63 1.77 -9.29 -11.06
N ARG A 64 2.57 -8.22 -11.07
CA ARG A 64 3.52 -7.95 -12.16
C ARG A 64 4.67 -7.10 -11.67
N THR A 65 5.86 -7.42 -12.16
CA THR A 65 7.07 -6.60 -11.97
C THR A 65 7.68 -6.27 -13.32
N ILE A 66 8.06 -5.01 -13.51
CA ILE A 66 8.81 -4.50 -14.66
C ILE A 66 10.17 -4.06 -14.14
N THR A 67 11.26 -4.48 -14.78
CA THR A 67 12.64 -4.28 -14.30
C THR A 67 13.60 -3.77 -15.37
N ARG A 68 13.07 -3.17 -16.44
CA ARG A 68 13.88 -2.67 -17.58
C ARG A 68 14.16 -1.18 -17.43
N ARG A 69 13.55 -0.34 -18.29
CA ARG A 69 13.73 1.12 -18.26
C ARG A 69 13.08 1.76 -17.04
N LEU A 70 11.99 1.16 -16.56
CA LEU A 70 11.29 1.52 -15.33
C LEU A 70 11.30 0.29 -14.42
N ILE A 71 11.64 0.48 -13.15
CA ILE A 71 11.49 -0.55 -12.13
C ILE A 71 10.17 -0.28 -11.39
N MET A 72 9.17 -1.14 -11.58
CA MET A 72 7.84 -0.95 -11.00
C MET A 72 7.19 -2.29 -10.68
N ALA A 73 6.50 -2.38 -9.54
CA ALA A 73 5.62 -3.47 -9.19
C ALA A 73 4.15 -3.04 -9.25
N THR A 74 3.29 -3.97 -9.67
CA THR A 74 1.84 -3.87 -9.58
C THR A 74 1.33 -4.97 -8.66
N ALA A 75 0.45 -4.63 -7.73
CA ALA A 75 -0.06 -5.54 -6.72
C ALA A 75 -1.56 -5.34 -6.46
N MET A 76 -2.19 -6.33 -5.83
CA MET A 76 -3.43 -6.14 -5.09
C MET A 76 -3.13 -6.19 -3.60
N GLY A 77 -3.96 -5.48 -2.83
CA GLY A 77 -3.79 -5.39 -1.39
C GLY A 77 -5.12 -5.54 -0.66
N LYS A 78 -5.07 -6.19 0.50
CA LYS A 78 -6.19 -6.29 1.43
C LYS A 78 -5.75 -5.81 2.80
N VAL A 79 -6.64 -5.10 3.48
CA VAL A 79 -6.46 -4.75 4.89
C VAL A 79 -7.55 -5.44 5.68
N LEU A 80 -7.13 -6.16 6.71
CA LEU A 80 -8.02 -6.85 7.63
C LEU A 80 -7.91 -6.23 9.01
N CYS A 81 -9.04 -6.03 9.68
CA CYS A 81 -9.11 -5.64 11.08
C CYS A 81 -9.62 -6.83 11.88
N ASP A 82 -8.81 -7.32 12.82
CA ASP A 82 -9.14 -8.48 13.67
C ASP A 82 -9.64 -9.73 12.91
N GLY A 83 -9.15 -9.89 11.67
CA GLY A 83 -9.48 -11.03 10.80
C GLY A 83 -10.53 -10.74 9.72
N GLU A 84 -11.21 -9.61 9.77
CA GLU A 84 -12.24 -9.23 8.79
C GLU A 84 -11.68 -8.29 7.72
N GLU A 85 -11.95 -8.55 6.43
CA GLU A 85 -11.51 -7.70 5.32
C GLU A 85 -12.28 -6.37 5.33
N ILE A 86 -11.56 -5.27 5.57
CA ILE A 86 -12.12 -3.91 5.61
C ILE A 86 -11.77 -3.10 4.36
N TYR A 87 -10.58 -3.29 3.78
CA TYR A 87 -10.16 -2.61 2.54
C TYR A 87 -9.74 -3.61 1.48
N ASN A 88 -10.07 -3.29 0.23
CA ASN A 88 -9.62 -4.00 -0.96
C ASN A 88 -9.07 -2.98 -1.97
N ALA A 89 -7.78 -3.09 -2.28
CA ALA A 89 -7.09 -2.21 -3.22
C ALA A 89 -6.61 -3.01 -4.44
N ARG A 90 -6.92 -2.52 -5.64
CA ARG A 90 -6.54 -3.14 -6.91
C ARG A 90 -5.61 -2.25 -7.69
N ASP A 91 -4.71 -2.88 -8.44
CA ASP A 91 -3.72 -2.21 -9.29
C ASP A 91 -2.87 -1.18 -8.55
N LEU A 92 -2.46 -1.49 -7.30
CA LEU A 92 -1.46 -0.72 -6.56
C LEU A 92 -0.17 -0.68 -7.38
N ARG A 93 0.38 0.50 -7.62
CA ARG A 93 1.64 0.68 -8.36
C ARG A 93 2.67 1.37 -7.50
N VAL A 94 3.88 0.79 -7.45
CA VAL A 94 5.06 1.40 -6.82
C VAL A 94 6.23 1.31 -7.78
N GLY A 95 6.90 2.44 -8.02
CA GLY A 95 8.12 2.52 -8.81
C GLY A 95 9.35 2.78 -7.95
N LEU A 96 10.51 2.31 -8.40
CA LEU A 96 11.81 2.68 -7.86
C LEU A 96 12.55 3.58 -8.85
N PHE A 97 13.10 4.69 -8.36
CA PHE A 97 13.74 5.72 -9.18
C PHE A 97 15.15 6.01 -8.67
N LYS A 98 16.08 6.40 -9.55
CA LYS A 98 17.39 6.85 -9.08
C LYS A 98 17.24 8.19 -8.34
N GLN A 99 18.22 8.50 -7.49
CA GLN A 99 18.24 9.78 -6.79
C GLN A 99 18.26 10.92 -7.81
N GLY A 100 17.32 11.86 -7.69
CA GLY A 100 17.16 13.00 -8.60
C GLY A 100 16.25 12.77 -9.81
N GLU A 101 15.75 11.54 -10.03
CA GLU A 101 14.74 11.28 -11.05
C GLU A 101 13.32 11.47 -10.47
N ALA A 102 12.51 12.29 -11.14
CA ALA A 102 11.10 12.44 -10.80
C ALA A 102 10.27 11.30 -11.44
N PRO A 103 9.22 10.81 -10.77
CA PRO A 103 8.21 9.99 -11.43
C PRO A 103 7.57 10.80 -12.57
N ALA A 104 7.55 10.22 -13.77
CA ALA A 104 6.92 10.80 -14.97
C ALA A 104 5.39 10.73 -14.87
#